data_AF-A0A929W5K1-F1
#
_entry.id   AF-A0A929W5K1-F1
#
_cell.length_a   1.000
_cell.length_b   1.000
_cell.length_c   1.000
_cell.angle_alpha   90.00
_cell.angle_beta   90.00
_cell.angle_gamma   90.00
#
_symmetry.space_group_name_H-M   'P 1'
#
loop_
_entity.id
_entity.type
_entity.pdbx_description
1 polymer ?
#
loop_
_entity_poly.entity_id
_entity_poly.type
_entity_poly.pdbx_seq_one_letter_code
_entity_poly.pdbx_strand_id
1 'polypeptide(L)'
;LTQLKIDKLDKPVGLLSGGQRKRVALASVLIANPDLLILDEPTNHLDVEMIEWLEKYLQRNTKALLLVTHDRYFLDRVCQTIVELDDRTAYTYRGNYAYYLEKRDERIATTNANIDRARNLYRKELDWMRRQPQARGHKSRSRKEAFYELEQQARRRTEERAARLNVKAGYIGSKIFEAEYVSKAFDDGVVILKDFYYNFSRFEKMGIVGNNGTGKTTFIRMLLGEVPPTSGRFVIGETVKFGYFSQEGMPVDEQMKVIDVVRRVAETVDLGGGRHLTAMQFLNHFLFPPARQQDYVYKLSGGERRRLQLCLVLMQAPNFLILDEPTNDLDIATLQLLEEYLADFRGCVIVVSHDRYFMDRVVDHLLVFRGQGVVEDFPGNYSQYREFRELKEKEEVREQRDRNSAAEGRKPVLEGSDRKRKLTFKEKQEYEALGRDIEALEAEKAQLHEALASGQLSVEEITAHS
;
A
#
# COMPACT_ATOMS: atom_id res chain seq x y z
N LEU A 1 -10.99 26.35 -0.27
CA LEU A 1 -11.43 25.98 -1.65
C LEU A 1 -10.24 25.78 -2.59
N THR A 2 -9.30 26.72 -2.67
CA THR A 2 -8.04 26.58 -3.46
C THR A 2 -7.17 25.41 -3.02
N GLN A 3 -7.06 25.13 -1.71
CA GLN A 3 -6.32 23.96 -1.20
C GLN A 3 -6.96 22.60 -1.57
N LEU A 4 -8.24 22.58 -1.95
CA LEU A 4 -8.95 21.37 -2.37
C LEU A 4 -8.92 21.16 -3.90
N LYS A 5 -8.18 22.01 -4.64
CA LYS A 5 -8.10 22.02 -6.11
C LYS A 5 -9.49 22.06 -6.77
N ILE A 6 -10.40 22.87 -6.22
CA ILE A 6 -11.71 23.12 -6.81
C ILE A 6 -11.59 24.38 -7.67
N ASP A 7 -11.17 24.20 -8.93
CA ASP A 7 -10.78 25.32 -9.80
C ASP A 7 -11.97 25.91 -10.57
N LYS A 8 -13.05 25.14 -10.75
CA LYS A 8 -14.26 25.55 -11.49
C LYS A 8 -15.46 25.58 -10.54
N LEU A 9 -15.73 26.75 -9.98
CA LEU A 9 -16.81 26.96 -9.00
C LEU A 9 -18.22 26.94 -9.63
N ASP A 10 -18.32 27.23 -10.94
CA ASP A 10 -19.60 27.36 -11.65
C ASP A 10 -20.09 26.05 -12.28
N LYS A 11 -19.32 24.96 -12.16
CA LYS A 11 -19.69 23.67 -12.75
C LYS A 11 -20.81 22.99 -11.94
N PRO A 12 -21.90 22.53 -12.58
CA PRO A 12 -22.93 21.74 -11.91
C PRO A 12 -22.37 20.47 -11.26
N VAL A 13 -22.79 20.18 -10.02
CA VAL A 13 -22.31 19.01 -9.25
C VAL A 13 -22.58 17.68 -9.96
N GLY A 14 -23.66 17.59 -10.75
CA GLY A 14 -23.99 16.40 -11.53
C GLY A 14 -22.97 16.03 -12.62
N LEU A 15 -22.10 16.95 -13.03
CA LEU A 15 -21.07 16.74 -14.05
C LEU A 15 -19.67 16.50 -13.44
N LEU A 16 -19.56 16.48 -12.11
CA LEU A 16 -18.30 16.26 -11.42
C LEU A 16 -18.02 14.76 -11.29
N SER A 17 -16.74 14.38 -11.39
CA SER A 17 -16.32 12.99 -11.13
C SER A 17 -16.61 12.60 -9.66
N GLY A 18 -16.63 11.30 -9.35
CA GLY A 18 -16.86 10.82 -7.98
C GLY A 18 -15.92 11.47 -6.95
N GLY A 19 -14.61 11.51 -7.25
CA GLY A 19 -13.62 12.17 -6.40
C GLY A 19 -13.83 13.69 -6.27
N GLN A 20 -14.20 14.38 -7.35
CA GLN A 20 -14.52 15.82 -7.31
C GLN A 20 -15.75 16.11 -6.45
N ARG A 21 -16.82 15.31 -6.58
CA ARG A 21 -18.01 15.42 -5.72
C ARG A 21 -17.65 15.21 -4.26
N LYS A 22 -16.81 14.21 -3.96
CA LYS A 22 -16.34 13.94 -2.58
C LYS A 22 -15.54 15.10 -2.02
N ARG A 23 -14.65 15.71 -2.82
CA ARG A 23 -13.89 16.92 -2.41
C ARG A 23 -14.80 18.11 -2.11
N VAL A 24 -15.82 18.34 -2.93
CA VAL A 24 -16.82 19.41 -2.68
C VAL A 24 -17.62 19.14 -1.41
N ALA A 25 -18.05 17.89 -1.20
CA ALA A 25 -18.76 17.50 0.02
C ALA A 25 -17.87 17.69 1.26
N LEU A 26 -16.63 17.24 1.21
CA LEU A 26 -15.65 17.45 2.29
C LEU A 26 -15.43 18.95 2.53
N ALA A 27 -15.29 19.76 1.48
CA ALA A 27 -15.18 21.21 1.60
C ALA A 27 -16.37 21.81 2.37
N SER A 28 -17.59 21.40 2.00
CA SER A 28 -18.81 21.89 2.62
C SER A 28 -18.87 21.57 4.12
N VAL A 29 -18.49 20.35 4.50
CA VAL A 29 -18.49 19.93 5.90
C VAL A 29 -17.41 20.66 6.70
N LEU A 30 -16.20 20.82 6.14
CA LEU A 30 -15.11 21.52 6.79
C LEU A 30 -15.40 23.02 6.98
N ILE A 31 -16.10 23.65 6.03
CA ILE A 31 -16.52 25.06 6.12
C ILE A 31 -17.60 25.26 7.18
N ALA A 32 -18.53 24.30 7.31
CA ALA A 32 -19.58 24.36 8.33
C ALA A 32 -19.02 24.34 9.77
N ASN A 33 -17.77 23.91 9.94
CA ASN A 33 -17.05 23.88 11.22
C ASN A 33 -17.87 23.23 12.36
N PRO A 34 -18.38 22.00 12.20
CA PRO A 34 -19.19 21.32 13.21
C PRO A 34 -18.35 20.91 14.43
N ASP A 35 -18.96 20.74 15.60
CA ASP A 35 -18.28 20.29 16.84
C ASP A 35 -17.96 18.78 16.85
N LEU A 36 -18.74 18.01 16.11
CA LEU A 36 -18.51 16.59 15.85
C LEU A 36 -18.42 16.37 14.33
N LEU A 37 -17.29 15.82 13.90
CA LEU A 37 -17.04 15.46 12.51
C LEU A 37 -17.16 13.94 12.35
N ILE A 38 -18.09 13.48 11.51
CA ILE A 38 -18.22 12.07 11.15
C ILE A 38 -17.81 11.92 9.70
N LEU A 39 -16.74 11.17 9.44
CA LEU A 39 -16.21 10.94 8.10
C LEU A 39 -16.21 9.45 7.79
N ASP A 40 -16.85 9.09 6.69
CA ASP A 40 -16.89 7.73 6.16
C ASP A 40 -16.02 7.62 4.91
N GLU A 41 -14.93 6.87 5.01
CA GLU A 41 -13.88 6.67 4.01
C GLU A 41 -13.43 7.97 3.31
N PRO A 42 -13.02 9.02 4.04
CA PRO A 42 -12.75 10.33 3.44
C PRO A 42 -11.51 10.32 2.53
N THR A 43 -10.59 9.37 2.71
CA THR A 43 -9.35 9.23 1.92
C THR A 43 -9.60 8.63 0.54
N ASN A 44 -10.70 7.90 0.35
CA ASN A 44 -11.00 7.23 -0.92
C ASN A 44 -11.16 8.25 -2.06
N HIS A 45 -10.49 7.98 -3.20
CA HIS A 45 -10.41 8.85 -4.38
C HIS A 45 -9.76 10.23 -4.16
N LEU A 46 -9.02 10.43 -3.06
CA LEU A 46 -8.18 11.61 -2.87
C LEU A 46 -6.76 11.37 -3.37
N ASP A 47 -6.14 12.43 -3.91
CA ASP A 47 -4.73 12.38 -4.30
C ASP A 47 -3.86 12.37 -3.03
N VAL A 48 -2.63 11.88 -3.14
CA VAL A 48 -1.76 11.75 -1.95
C VAL A 48 -1.47 13.10 -1.28
N GLU A 49 -1.24 14.16 -2.06
CA GLU A 49 -1.08 15.53 -1.55
C GLU A 49 -2.30 15.99 -0.72
N MET A 50 -3.50 15.60 -1.16
CA MET A 50 -4.76 15.98 -0.53
C MET A 50 -5.02 15.17 0.75
N ILE A 51 -4.64 13.89 0.76
CA ILE A 51 -4.66 13.04 1.97
C ILE A 51 -3.71 13.65 3.02
N GLU A 52 -2.50 14.03 2.63
CA GLU A 52 -1.53 14.66 3.54
C GLU A 52 -2.00 16.01 4.08
N TRP A 53 -2.69 16.81 3.26
CA TRP A 53 -3.32 18.04 3.71
C TRP A 53 -4.41 17.76 4.74
N LEU A 54 -5.30 16.79 4.46
CA LEU A 54 -6.41 16.43 5.35
C LEU A 54 -5.88 15.91 6.69
N GLU A 55 -4.84 15.09 6.66
CA GLU A 55 -4.13 14.58 7.83
C GLU A 55 -3.63 15.74 8.72
N LYS A 56 -2.90 16.70 8.13
CA LYS A 56 -2.40 17.90 8.85
C LYS A 56 -3.54 18.78 9.36
N TYR A 57 -4.63 18.89 8.62
CA TYR A 57 -5.79 19.67 9.02
C TYR A 57 -6.50 19.06 10.24
N LEU A 58 -6.76 17.75 10.21
CA LEU A 58 -7.44 17.05 11.31
C LEU A 58 -6.56 16.96 12.56
N GLN A 59 -5.24 16.81 12.42
CA GLN A 59 -4.32 16.82 13.56
C GLN A 59 -4.33 18.16 14.33
N ARG A 60 -4.59 19.28 13.65
CA ARG A 60 -4.66 20.60 14.28
C ARG A 60 -6.02 20.89 14.90
N ASN A 61 -7.06 20.13 14.52
CA ASN A 61 -8.41 20.38 14.97
C ASN A 61 -8.63 19.72 16.33
N THR A 62 -9.16 20.47 17.30
CA THR A 62 -9.41 20.00 18.68
C THR A 62 -10.80 19.38 18.87
N LYS A 63 -11.57 19.27 17.80
CA LYS A 63 -12.96 18.82 17.80
C LYS A 63 -13.09 17.30 17.82
N ALA A 64 -14.28 16.81 18.15
CA ALA A 64 -14.54 15.37 18.15
C ALA A 64 -14.58 14.84 16.72
N LEU A 65 -13.83 13.76 16.46
CA LEU A 65 -13.74 13.11 15.16
C LEU A 65 -14.14 11.64 15.30
N LEU A 66 -15.13 11.22 14.51
CA LEU A 66 -15.44 9.83 14.26
C LEU A 66 -15.08 9.52 12.80
N LEU A 67 -14.13 8.61 12.61
CA LEU A 67 -13.57 8.30 11.32
C LEU A 67 -13.70 6.80 11.03
N VAL A 68 -14.21 6.47 9.85
CA VAL A 68 -14.13 5.15 9.24
C VAL A 68 -13.17 5.27 8.06
N THR A 69 -12.07 4.52 8.05
CA THR A 69 -11.12 4.50 6.94
C THR A 69 -10.34 3.18 6.91
N HIS A 70 -9.93 2.76 5.72
CA HIS A 70 -8.95 1.69 5.52
C HIS A 70 -7.49 2.20 5.45
N ASP A 71 -7.25 3.52 5.41
CA ASP A 71 -5.89 4.09 5.40
C ASP A 71 -5.22 3.96 6.77
N ARG A 72 -4.26 3.02 6.86
CA ARG A 72 -3.56 2.68 8.10
C ARG A 72 -2.66 3.80 8.61
N TYR A 73 -1.98 4.54 7.72
CA TYR A 73 -1.16 5.69 8.14
C TYR A 73 -2.03 6.84 8.61
N PHE A 74 -3.19 7.04 8.00
CA PHE A 74 -4.15 8.05 8.45
C PHE A 74 -4.68 7.73 9.85
N LEU A 75 -5.09 6.48 10.10
CA LEU A 75 -5.51 6.02 11.42
C LEU A 75 -4.40 6.21 12.46
N ASP A 76 -3.17 5.82 12.12
CA ASP A 76 -2.05 5.87 13.06
C ASP A 76 -1.66 7.30 13.46
N ARG A 77 -1.77 8.26 12.53
CA ARG A 77 -1.35 9.64 12.74
C ARG A 77 -2.44 10.57 13.28
N VAL A 78 -3.71 10.27 13.02
CA VAL A 78 -4.84 11.15 13.39
C VAL A 78 -5.63 10.60 14.59
N CYS A 79 -5.83 9.28 14.66
CA CYS A 79 -6.73 8.70 15.65
C CYS A 79 -6.00 8.34 16.95
N GLN A 80 -6.62 8.66 18.08
CA GLN A 80 -6.12 8.34 19.43
C GLN A 80 -6.83 7.13 20.05
N THR A 81 -7.94 6.70 19.46
CA THR A 81 -8.74 5.57 19.93
C THR A 81 -9.27 4.83 18.71
N ILE A 82 -9.05 3.51 18.69
CA ILE A 82 -9.53 2.62 17.64
C ILE A 82 -10.69 1.80 18.21
N VAL A 83 -11.79 1.74 17.48
CA VAL A 83 -12.94 0.88 17.80
C VAL A 83 -13.02 -0.20 16.73
N GLU A 84 -12.76 -1.43 17.12
CA GLU A 84 -12.89 -2.61 16.27
C GLU A 84 -14.28 -3.22 16.46
N LEU A 85 -14.98 -3.47 15.36
CA LEU A 85 -16.25 -4.19 15.35
C LEU A 85 -15.99 -5.61 14.83
N ASP A 86 -16.13 -6.60 15.72
CA ASP A 86 -15.87 -8.01 15.41
C ASP A 86 -16.91 -8.91 16.12
N ASP A 87 -17.41 -9.94 15.45
CA ASP A 87 -18.39 -10.90 16.01
C ASP A 87 -19.62 -10.26 16.70
N ARG A 88 -20.14 -9.16 16.14
CA ARG A 88 -21.25 -8.34 16.73
C ARG A 88 -20.89 -7.71 18.09
N THR A 89 -19.61 -7.62 18.40
CA THR A 89 -19.08 -6.97 19.60
C THR A 89 -18.15 -5.84 19.21
N ALA A 90 -18.09 -4.82 20.06
CA ALA A 90 -17.22 -3.66 19.86
C ALA A 90 -16.07 -3.70 20.89
N TYR A 91 -14.85 -3.60 20.40
CA TYR A 91 -13.64 -3.55 21.20
C TYR A 91 -12.97 -2.19 21.06
N THR A 92 -12.73 -1.52 22.18
CA THR A 92 -12.14 -0.19 22.19
C THR A 92 -10.69 -0.25 22.66
N TYR A 93 -9.81 0.32 21.87
CA TYR A 93 -8.38 0.40 22.11
C TYR A 93 -7.96 1.86 22.23
N ARG A 94 -7.36 2.24 23.36
CA ARG A 94 -6.81 3.58 23.57
C ARG A 94 -5.36 3.61 23.09
N GLY A 95 -5.15 4.11 21.89
CA GLY A 95 -3.85 4.15 21.22
C GLY A 95 -4.02 4.38 19.73
N ASN A 96 -2.88 4.47 19.03
CA ASN A 96 -2.84 4.54 17.58
C ASN A 96 -3.10 3.16 16.94
N TYR A 97 -3.06 3.09 15.61
CA TYR A 97 -3.33 1.87 14.87
C TYR A 97 -2.28 0.79 15.13
N ALA A 98 -1.00 1.16 15.26
CA ALA A 98 0.06 0.23 15.63
C ALA A 98 -0.20 -0.47 16.99
N TYR A 99 -0.61 0.30 18.00
CA TYR A 99 -0.96 -0.25 19.32
C TYR A 99 -2.18 -1.18 19.26
N TYR A 100 -3.18 -0.83 18.45
CA TYR A 100 -4.34 -1.70 18.22
C TYR A 100 -3.92 -3.05 17.64
N LEU A 101 -3.03 -3.09 16.65
CA LEU A 101 -2.55 -4.33 16.05
C LEU A 101 -1.89 -5.25 17.08
N GLU A 102 -0.99 -4.72 17.90
CA GLU A 102 -0.32 -5.48 18.96
C GLU A 102 -1.33 -6.07 19.95
N LYS A 103 -2.27 -5.25 20.45
CA LYS A 103 -3.29 -5.70 21.41
C LYS A 103 -4.29 -6.67 20.81
N ARG A 104 -4.59 -6.54 19.53
CA ARG A 104 -5.40 -7.51 18.78
C ARG A 104 -4.70 -8.85 18.69
N ASP A 105 -3.41 -8.86 18.38
CA ASP A 105 -2.62 -10.10 18.31
C ASP A 105 -2.51 -10.79 19.67
N GLU A 106 -2.27 -10.03 20.76
CA GLU A 106 -2.32 -10.57 22.13
C GLU A 106 -3.68 -11.20 22.45
N ARG A 107 -4.78 -10.54 22.05
CA ARG A 107 -6.15 -11.04 22.24
C ARG A 107 -6.37 -12.33 21.44
N ILE A 108 -5.98 -12.37 20.17
CA ILE A 108 -6.12 -13.55 19.31
C ILE A 108 -5.27 -14.70 19.86
N ALA A 109 -4.03 -14.44 20.28
CA ALA A 109 -3.15 -15.46 20.87
C ALA A 109 -3.74 -16.04 22.17
N THR A 110 -4.25 -15.17 23.06
CA THR A 110 -4.91 -15.59 24.30
C THR A 110 -6.17 -16.42 24.01
N THR A 111 -6.94 -15.99 23.02
CA THR A 111 -8.15 -16.66 22.57
C THR A 111 -7.84 -18.04 21.99
N ASN A 112 -6.84 -18.14 21.11
CA ASN A 112 -6.37 -19.40 20.53
C ASN A 112 -5.83 -20.35 21.60
N ALA A 113 -5.04 -19.86 22.55
CA ALA A 113 -4.57 -20.67 23.67
C ALA A 113 -5.72 -21.21 24.52
N ASN A 114 -6.75 -20.41 24.76
CA ASN A 114 -7.96 -20.85 25.47
C ASN A 114 -8.75 -21.89 24.67
N ILE A 115 -8.85 -21.72 23.34
CA ILE A 115 -9.49 -22.70 22.45
C ILE A 115 -8.71 -24.01 22.45
N ASP A 116 -7.38 -23.99 22.35
CA ASP A 116 -6.56 -25.20 22.35
C ASP A 116 -6.67 -25.95 23.69
N ARG A 117 -6.73 -25.22 24.81
CA ARG A 117 -7.03 -25.80 26.13
C ARG A 117 -8.42 -26.44 26.16
N ALA A 118 -9.45 -25.74 25.69
CA ALA A 118 -10.83 -26.22 25.62
C ALA A 118 -10.95 -27.45 24.70
N ARG A 119 -10.24 -27.47 23.56
CA ARG A 119 -10.19 -28.60 22.63
C ARG A 119 -9.53 -29.83 23.24
N ASN A 120 -8.43 -29.64 23.98
CA ASN A 120 -7.77 -30.72 24.69
C ASN A 120 -8.63 -31.27 25.83
N LEU A 121 -9.36 -30.42 26.54
CA LEU A 121 -10.40 -30.82 27.50
C LEU A 121 -11.52 -31.60 26.81
N TYR A 122 -12.02 -31.11 25.67
CA TYR A 122 -13.07 -31.77 24.89
C TYR A 122 -12.65 -33.16 24.43
N ARG A 123 -11.42 -33.34 23.92
CA ARG A 123 -10.89 -34.67 23.57
C ARG A 123 -10.91 -35.63 24.76
N LYS A 124 -10.43 -35.18 25.93
CA LYS A 124 -10.41 -35.98 27.17
C LYS A 124 -11.83 -36.35 27.64
N GLU A 125 -12.76 -35.40 27.61
CA GLU A 125 -14.16 -35.63 28.00
C GLU A 125 -14.90 -36.50 26.97
N LEU A 126 -14.57 -36.40 25.68
CA LEU A 126 -15.13 -37.25 24.62
C LEU A 126 -14.71 -38.70 24.80
N ASP A 127 -13.45 -38.96 25.15
CA ASP A 127 -12.97 -40.30 25.50
C ASP A 127 -13.66 -40.83 26.78
N TRP A 128 -13.96 -39.96 27.75
CA TRP A 128 -14.75 -40.32 28.92
C TRP A 128 -16.21 -40.67 28.56
N MET A 129 -16.85 -39.88 27.70
CA MET A 129 -18.21 -40.13 27.21
C MET A 129 -18.31 -41.43 26.39
N ARG A 130 -17.30 -41.72 25.55
CA ARG A 130 -17.20 -42.98 24.79
C ARG A 130 -17.13 -44.21 25.69
N ARG A 131 -16.61 -44.09 26.91
CA ARG A 131 -16.57 -45.18 27.91
C ARG A 131 -17.93 -45.47 28.57
N GLN A 132 -19.02 -44.83 28.13
CA GLN A 132 -20.40 -45.01 28.62
C GLN A 132 -20.55 -45.06 30.16
N PRO A 133 -20.11 -44.02 30.90
CA PRO A 133 -20.28 -43.97 32.35
C PRO A 133 -21.76 -43.93 32.74
N GLN A 134 -22.19 -44.81 33.65
CA GLN A 134 -23.56 -44.83 34.17
C GLN A 134 -23.85 -43.56 34.98
N ALA A 135 -24.77 -42.74 34.49
CA ALA A 135 -25.10 -41.44 35.09
C ALA A 135 -26.13 -41.56 36.23
N ARG A 136 -25.79 -42.28 37.30
CA ARG A 136 -26.71 -42.49 38.45
C ARG A 136 -26.70 -41.34 39.48
N GLY A 137 -25.87 -40.30 39.34
CA GLY A 137 -25.74 -39.23 40.34
C GLY A 137 -25.63 -37.80 39.78
N HIS A 138 -25.92 -36.78 40.61
CA HIS A 138 -25.94 -35.35 40.24
C HIS A 138 -24.64 -34.87 39.55
N LYS A 139 -23.46 -35.32 39.99
CA LYS A 139 -22.15 -34.97 39.39
C LYS A 139 -21.99 -35.47 37.95
N SER A 140 -22.60 -36.60 37.61
CA SER A 140 -22.52 -37.17 36.26
C SER A 140 -23.45 -36.48 35.26
N ARG A 141 -24.50 -35.80 35.74
CA ARG A 141 -25.43 -35.02 34.92
C ARG A 141 -24.85 -33.64 34.57
N SER A 142 -24.33 -32.93 35.57
CA SER A 142 -23.62 -31.64 35.37
C SER A 142 -22.42 -31.77 34.42
N ARG A 143 -21.66 -32.89 34.48
CA ARG A 143 -20.53 -33.14 33.58
C ARG A 143 -20.95 -33.41 32.13
N LYS A 144 -22.14 -34.01 31.92
CA LYS A 144 -22.73 -34.18 30.58
C LYS A 144 -23.23 -32.87 29.99
N GLU A 145 -23.85 -32.02 30.80
CA GLU A 145 -24.28 -30.67 30.39
C GLU A 145 -23.06 -29.81 30.01
N ALA A 146 -22.02 -29.82 30.85
CA ALA A 146 -20.75 -29.14 30.55
C ALA A 146 -20.08 -29.66 29.26
N PHE A 147 -20.19 -30.96 28.95
CA PHE A 147 -19.67 -31.52 27.69
C PHE A 147 -20.37 -30.94 26.45
N TYR A 148 -21.71 -30.82 26.48
CA TYR A 148 -22.46 -30.26 25.34
C TYR A 148 -22.20 -28.75 25.15
N GLU A 149 -21.99 -28.00 26.24
CA GLU A 149 -21.54 -26.59 26.15
C GLU A 149 -20.13 -26.50 25.54
N LEU A 150 -19.21 -27.36 25.99
CA LEU A 150 -17.84 -27.43 25.48
C LEU A 150 -17.81 -27.83 23.99
N GLU A 151 -18.72 -28.71 23.56
CA GLU A 151 -18.87 -29.09 22.14
C GLU A 151 -19.29 -27.90 21.28
N GLN A 152 -20.27 -27.11 21.73
CA GLN A 152 -20.72 -25.92 20.99
C GLN A 152 -19.61 -24.87 20.89
N GLN A 153 -18.84 -24.66 21.95
CA GLN A 153 -17.71 -23.73 21.95
C GLN A 153 -16.56 -24.20 21.05
N ALA A 154 -16.25 -25.50 21.06
CA ALA A 154 -15.18 -26.08 20.24
C ALA A 154 -15.53 -26.12 18.74
N ARG A 155 -16.80 -26.32 18.37
CA ARG A 155 -17.24 -26.35 16.97
C ARG A 155 -17.28 -24.96 16.31
N ARG A 156 -17.61 -23.89 17.05
CA ARG A 156 -17.83 -22.54 16.48
C ARG A 156 -16.58 -21.83 15.94
N ARG A 157 -15.34 -22.26 16.27
CA ARG A 157 -14.12 -21.49 15.94
C ARG A 157 -13.07 -22.23 15.12
N THR A 158 -13.43 -23.30 14.44
CA THR A 158 -12.49 -24.03 13.57
C THR A 158 -12.16 -23.26 12.28
N GLU A 159 -12.88 -22.17 11.97
CA GLU A 159 -12.84 -21.50 10.66
C GLU A 159 -11.74 -20.42 10.50
N GLU A 160 -11.03 -20.00 11.55
CA GLU A 160 -10.11 -18.83 11.47
C GLU A 160 -8.66 -19.12 11.07
N ARG A 161 -8.27 -20.38 10.80
CA ARG A 161 -6.92 -20.67 10.31
C ARG A 161 -6.84 -20.47 8.80
N ALA A 162 -6.80 -19.21 8.37
CA ALA A 162 -6.35 -18.86 7.02
C ALA A 162 -4.88 -19.27 6.87
N ALA A 163 -4.63 -20.36 6.14
CA ALA A 163 -3.28 -20.75 5.77
C ALA A 163 -2.73 -19.76 4.73
N ARG A 164 -1.44 -19.43 4.85
CA ARG A 164 -0.72 -18.54 3.93
C ARG A 164 -0.81 -19.07 2.49
N LEU A 165 -1.14 -18.17 1.56
CA LEU A 165 -1.40 -18.50 0.18
C LEU A 165 -0.15 -18.20 -0.67
N ASN A 166 0.65 -19.23 -0.94
CA ASN A 166 1.86 -19.10 -1.77
C ASN A 166 1.55 -19.62 -3.17
N VAL A 167 1.10 -18.75 -4.08
CA VAL A 167 0.92 -19.07 -5.51
C VAL A 167 2.17 -18.60 -6.26
N LYS A 168 2.88 -19.51 -6.95
CA LYS A 168 3.92 -19.08 -7.90
C LYS A 168 3.28 -18.57 -9.20
N ALA A 169 3.77 -17.43 -9.67
CA ALA A 169 3.45 -16.92 -11.00
C ALA A 169 3.99 -17.87 -12.09
N GLY A 170 3.37 -17.85 -13.28
CA GLY A 170 3.86 -18.59 -14.44
C GLY A 170 5.26 -18.14 -14.87
N TYR A 171 5.99 -19.02 -15.58
CA TYR A 171 7.32 -18.71 -16.12
C TYR A 171 7.30 -17.42 -16.95
N ILE A 172 8.34 -16.58 -16.80
CA ILE A 172 8.49 -15.32 -17.53
C ILE A 172 9.84 -15.31 -18.27
N GLY A 173 9.79 -14.99 -19.57
CA GLY A 173 10.96 -14.89 -20.44
C GLY A 173 11.88 -13.71 -20.08
N SER A 174 12.95 -13.55 -20.87
CA SER A 174 13.92 -12.44 -20.69
C SER A 174 13.37 -11.08 -21.11
N LYS A 175 12.50 -11.05 -22.13
CA LYS A 175 11.81 -9.84 -22.58
C LYS A 175 10.41 -9.82 -21.98
N ILE A 176 10.11 -8.80 -21.18
CA ILE A 176 8.82 -8.66 -20.49
C ILE A 176 8.03 -7.54 -21.14
N PHE A 177 8.49 -6.31 -20.94
CA PHE A 177 7.80 -5.13 -21.41
C PHE A 177 8.79 -3.99 -21.60
N GLU A 178 8.71 -3.35 -22.76
CA GLU A 178 9.58 -2.23 -23.13
C GLU A 178 8.71 -1.13 -23.76
N ALA A 179 8.81 0.08 -23.21
CA ALA A 179 8.21 1.28 -23.76
C ALA A 179 9.28 2.04 -24.55
N GLU A 180 9.13 2.10 -25.87
CA GLU A 180 10.07 2.77 -26.77
C GLU A 180 9.50 4.13 -27.20
N TYR A 181 9.98 5.21 -26.56
CA TYR A 181 9.66 6.62 -26.87
C TYR A 181 8.15 6.88 -27.05
N VAL A 182 7.37 6.37 -26.10
CA VAL A 182 5.91 6.45 -26.17
C VAL A 182 5.45 7.87 -25.85
N SER A 183 4.65 8.43 -26.75
CA SER A 183 3.95 9.70 -26.52
C SER A 183 2.45 9.51 -26.70
N LYS A 184 1.69 10.18 -25.85
CA LYS A 184 0.23 10.25 -25.94
C LYS A 184 -0.25 11.64 -25.59
N ALA A 185 -0.99 12.22 -26.53
CA ALA A 185 -1.77 13.44 -26.32
C ALA A 185 -3.21 13.18 -26.74
N PHE A 186 -4.16 13.82 -26.05
CA PHE A 186 -5.55 13.90 -26.47
C PHE A 186 -5.81 15.20 -27.24
N ASP A 187 -6.85 15.20 -28.08
CA ASP A 187 -7.20 16.31 -28.96
C ASP A 187 -7.48 17.62 -28.20
N ASP A 188 -7.88 17.52 -26.93
CA ASP A 188 -8.09 18.65 -26.02
C ASP A 188 -6.78 19.30 -25.52
N GLY A 189 -5.62 18.90 -26.06
CA GLY A 189 -4.30 19.43 -25.69
C GLY A 189 -3.69 18.83 -24.42
N VAL A 190 -4.35 17.82 -23.83
CA VAL A 190 -3.84 17.13 -22.64
C VAL A 190 -2.76 16.11 -23.04
N VAL A 191 -1.51 16.43 -22.70
CA VAL A 191 -0.37 15.52 -22.90
C VAL A 191 -0.24 14.61 -21.68
N ILE A 192 -0.33 13.29 -21.93
CA ILE A 192 -0.23 12.24 -20.91
C ILE A 192 1.21 11.76 -20.78
N LEU A 193 1.85 11.47 -21.91
CA LEU A 193 3.24 11.02 -22.01
C LEU A 193 3.94 11.74 -23.14
N LYS A 194 5.22 12.04 -22.94
CA LYS A 194 6.09 12.59 -23.97
C LYS A 194 7.42 11.86 -23.97
N ASP A 195 7.73 11.20 -25.09
CA ASP A 195 8.98 10.48 -25.36
C ASP A 195 9.37 9.52 -24.22
N PHE A 196 8.38 8.86 -23.62
CA PHE A 196 8.58 7.98 -22.48
C PHE A 196 9.33 6.73 -22.88
N TYR A 197 10.50 6.52 -22.26
CA TYR A 197 11.32 5.33 -22.45
C TYR A 197 11.46 4.61 -21.12
N TYR A 198 11.11 3.33 -21.10
CA TYR A 198 11.24 2.52 -19.90
C TYR A 198 11.33 1.03 -20.23
N ASN A 199 12.22 0.31 -19.56
CA ASN A 199 12.42 -1.12 -19.76
C ASN A 199 12.19 -1.85 -18.44
N PHE A 200 11.19 -2.74 -18.40
CA PHE A 200 10.87 -3.48 -17.18
C PHE A 200 11.84 -4.64 -16.96
N SER A 201 12.34 -4.72 -15.74
CA SER A 201 13.17 -5.81 -15.25
C SER A 201 12.30 -7.01 -14.81
N ARG A 202 12.92 -8.20 -14.74
CA ARG A 202 12.23 -9.39 -14.22
C ARG A 202 11.93 -9.23 -12.75
N PHE A 203 10.72 -9.65 -12.38
CA PHE A 203 10.21 -9.57 -11.00
C PHE A 203 10.10 -8.15 -10.44
N GLU A 204 10.13 -7.15 -11.32
CA GLU A 204 9.98 -5.77 -10.93
C GLU A 204 8.57 -5.48 -10.42
N LYS A 205 8.52 -4.83 -9.25
CA LYS A 205 7.29 -4.33 -8.62
C LYS A 205 7.30 -2.82 -8.72
N MET A 206 6.59 -2.35 -9.72
CA MET A 206 6.46 -0.95 -10.10
C MET A 206 5.25 -0.33 -9.43
N GLY A 207 5.43 0.82 -8.80
CA GLY A 207 4.37 1.65 -8.27
C GLY A 207 4.18 2.90 -9.13
N ILE A 208 2.94 3.26 -9.40
CA ILE A 208 2.59 4.46 -10.15
C ILE A 208 1.90 5.43 -9.21
N VAL A 209 2.48 6.61 -9.07
CA VAL A 209 1.95 7.69 -8.22
C VAL A 209 1.75 8.93 -9.06
N GLY A 210 0.71 9.70 -8.76
CA GLY A 210 0.43 10.97 -9.44
C GLY A 210 -0.95 11.47 -9.12
N ASN A 211 -1.22 12.74 -9.40
CA ASN A 211 -2.52 13.33 -9.11
C ASN A 211 -3.62 12.75 -10.02
N ASN A 212 -4.88 12.80 -9.60
CA ASN A 212 -5.98 12.37 -10.44
C ASN A 212 -6.03 13.19 -11.74
N GLY A 213 -6.20 12.50 -12.86
CA GLY A 213 -6.21 13.13 -14.18
C GLY A 213 -4.84 13.31 -14.84
N THR A 214 -3.74 12.84 -14.24
CA THR A 214 -2.41 12.82 -14.90
C THR A 214 -2.26 11.72 -15.96
N GLY A 215 -3.25 10.83 -16.07
CA GLY A 215 -3.32 9.80 -17.12
C GLY A 215 -2.82 8.41 -16.74
N LYS A 216 -2.74 8.08 -15.44
CA LYS A 216 -2.35 6.76 -14.92
C LYS A 216 -3.17 5.61 -15.52
N THR A 217 -4.49 5.70 -15.50
CA THR A 217 -5.39 4.71 -16.12
C THR A 217 -5.22 4.67 -17.64
N THR A 218 -5.00 5.82 -18.29
CA THR A 218 -4.72 5.86 -19.74
C THR A 218 -3.42 5.14 -20.07
N PHE A 219 -2.37 5.29 -19.25
CA PHE A 219 -1.13 4.55 -19.39
C PHE A 219 -1.35 3.04 -19.30
N ILE A 220 -2.14 2.57 -18.32
CA ILE A 220 -2.52 1.15 -18.21
C ILE A 220 -3.28 0.68 -19.45
N ARG A 221 -4.29 1.43 -19.91
CA ARG A 221 -5.06 1.07 -21.11
C ARG A 221 -4.21 1.01 -22.36
N MET A 222 -3.20 1.88 -22.47
CA MET A 222 -2.23 1.80 -23.57
C MET A 222 -1.33 0.57 -23.46
N LEU A 223 -0.91 0.22 -22.24
CA LEU A 223 -0.12 -0.98 -21.97
C LEU A 223 -0.89 -2.27 -22.30
N LEU A 224 -2.19 -2.31 -22.02
CA LEU A 224 -3.09 -3.41 -22.38
C LEU A 224 -3.45 -3.46 -23.87
N GLY A 225 -3.08 -2.45 -24.65
CA GLY A 225 -3.40 -2.35 -26.07
C GLY A 225 -4.83 -1.88 -26.38
N GLU A 226 -5.60 -1.44 -25.39
CA GLU A 226 -6.96 -0.91 -25.57
C GLU A 226 -6.95 0.48 -26.21
N VAL A 227 -5.91 1.27 -25.93
CA VAL A 227 -5.72 2.62 -26.48
C VAL A 227 -4.39 2.69 -27.21
N PRO A 228 -4.34 3.11 -28.49
CA PRO A 228 -3.09 3.25 -29.21
C PRO A 228 -2.31 4.51 -28.73
N PRO A 229 -0.97 4.44 -28.65
CA PRO A 229 -0.14 5.62 -28.45
C PRO A 229 -0.19 6.53 -29.69
N THR A 230 0.10 7.82 -29.50
CA THR A 230 0.19 8.78 -30.62
C THR A 230 1.50 8.61 -31.38
N SER A 231 2.60 8.31 -30.69
CA SER A 231 3.89 7.93 -31.27
C SER A 231 4.64 6.96 -30.35
N GLY A 232 5.68 6.32 -30.88
CA GLY A 232 6.39 5.24 -30.18
C GLY A 232 5.63 3.92 -30.20
N ARG A 233 6.10 2.94 -29.43
CA ARG A 233 5.46 1.63 -29.33
C ARG A 233 5.74 0.95 -27.99
N PHE A 234 4.81 0.08 -27.60
CA PHE A 234 5.02 -0.88 -26.53
C PHE A 234 5.40 -2.23 -27.12
N VAL A 235 6.53 -2.78 -26.67
CA VAL A 235 7.00 -4.11 -27.07
C VAL A 235 6.79 -5.06 -25.90
N ILE A 236 5.83 -5.96 -26.05
CA ILE A 236 5.43 -6.93 -25.03
C ILE A 236 6.04 -8.29 -25.37
N GLY A 237 6.60 -8.98 -24.39
CA GLY A 237 7.13 -10.33 -24.57
C GLY A 237 6.02 -11.37 -24.80
N GLU A 238 6.26 -12.34 -25.70
CA GLU A 238 5.29 -13.38 -26.07
C GLU A 238 4.83 -14.25 -24.88
N THR A 239 5.69 -14.40 -23.86
CA THR A 239 5.37 -15.20 -22.67
C THR A 239 4.50 -14.46 -21.65
N VAL A 240 4.21 -13.16 -21.86
CA VAL A 240 3.50 -12.34 -20.87
C VAL A 240 1.99 -12.63 -20.90
N LYS A 241 1.45 -12.92 -19.71
CA LYS A 241 0.04 -13.11 -19.41
C LYS A 241 -0.37 -12.03 -18.41
N PHE A 242 -1.12 -11.05 -18.90
CA PHE A 242 -1.65 -9.97 -18.08
C PHE A 242 -2.82 -10.43 -17.21
N GLY A 243 -2.78 -10.06 -15.94
CA GLY A 243 -3.95 -10.00 -15.07
C GLY A 243 -4.25 -8.55 -14.75
N TYR A 244 -5.43 -8.05 -15.12
CA TYR A 244 -5.82 -6.66 -14.90
C TYR A 244 -6.94 -6.54 -13.87
N PHE A 245 -6.65 -5.83 -12.78
CA PHE A 245 -7.62 -5.43 -11.78
C PHE A 245 -8.00 -3.95 -12.01
N SER A 246 -9.08 -3.75 -12.77
CA SER A 246 -9.58 -2.43 -13.16
C SER A 246 -10.36 -1.74 -12.04
N GLN A 247 -10.40 -0.41 -12.00
CA GLN A 247 -11.29 0.33 -11.08
C GLN A 247 -12.79 0.14 -11.41
N GLU A 248 -13.15 0.03 -12.68
CA GLU A 248 -14.55 -0.05 -13.14
C GLU A 248 -15.22 -1.42 -12.87
N GLY A 249 -14.50 -2.36 -12.27
CA GLY A 249 -14.96 -3.72 -12.04
C GLY A 249 -14.82 -4.62 -13.28
N MET A 250 -15.08 -5.91 -13.10
CA MET A 250 -15.15 -6.86 -14.21
C MET A 250 -16.62 -7.19 -14.52
N PRO A 251 -17.04 -7.29 -15.79
CA PRO A 251 -18.38 -7.73 -16.12
C PRO A 251 -18.53 -9.21 -15.72
N VAL A 252 -19.22 -9.44 -14.62
CA VAL A 252 -19.57 -10.78 -14.13
C VAL A 252 -21.07 -10.95 -14.28
N ASP A 253 -21.51 -12.14 -14.72
CA ASP A 253 -22.93 -12.46 -14.74
C ASP A 253 -23.45 -12.51 -13.29
N GLU A 254 -24.26 -11.51 -12.95
CA GLU A 254 -24.79 -11.34 -11.60
C GLU A 254 -25.72 -12.48 -11.17
N GLN A 255 -26.26 -13.25 -12.12
CA GLN A 255 -27.17 -14.38 -11.87
C GLN A 255 -26.44 -15.69 -11.59
N MET A 256 -25.11 -15.72 -11.67
CA MET A 256 -24.33 -16.90 -11.35
C MET A 256 -23.96 -16.95 -9.87
N LYS A 257 -23.69 -18.17 -9.39
CA LYS A 257 -23.11 -18.36 -8.07
C LYS A 257 -21.64 -17.99 -8.07
N VAL A 258 -21.16 -17.50 -6.93
CA VAL A 258 -19.74 -17.12 -6.74
C VAL A 258 -18.79 -18.23 -7.15
N ILE A 259 -19.03 -19.46 -6.67
CA ILE A 259 -18.20 -20.64 -7.00
C ILE A 259 -18.18 -20.94 -8.51
N ASP A 260 -19.31 -20.77 -9.20
CA ASP A 260 -19.43 -21.11 -10.61
C ASP A 260 -18.70 -20.08 -11.49
N VAL A 261 -18.74 -18.81 -11.10
CA VAL A 261 -17.97 -17.75 -11.76
C VAL A 261 -16.47 -18.04 -11.68
N VAL A 262 -15.96 -18.44 -10.50
CA VAL A 262 -14.55 -18.78 -10.35
C VAL A 262 -14.17 -20.03 -11.13
N ARG A 263 -15.02 -21.07 -11.10
CA ARG A 263 -14.78 -22.33 -11.83
C ARG A 263 -14.73 -22.14 -13.35
N ARG A 264 -15.45 -21.16 -13.90
CA ARG A 264 -15.38 -20.82 -15.33
C ARG A 264 -14.00 -20.33 -15.75
N VAL A 265 -13.25 -19.72 -14.85
CA VAL A 265 -11.88 -19.27 -15.11
C VAL A 265 -10.92 -20.44 -15.01
N ALA A 266 -10.94 -21.16 -13.88
CA ALA A 266 -10.16 -22.37 -13.68
C ALA A 266 -10.76 -23.25 -12.58
N GLU A 267 -10.77 -24.57 -12.78
CA GLU A 267 -11.21 -25.53 -11.75
C GLU A 267 -10.18 -25.69 -10.63
N THR A 268 -8.90 -25.64 -10.99
CA THR A 268 -7.76 -25.76 -10.07
C THR A 268 -6.66 -24.78 -10.45
N VAL A 269 -6.01 -24.19 -9.44
CA VAL A 269 -4.82 -23.36 -9.60
C VAL A 269 -3.60 -24.16 -9.17
N ASP A 270 -2.56 -24.18 -10.00
CA ASP A 270 -1.26 -24.73 -9.66
C ASP A 270 -0.48 -23.73 -8.81
N LEU A 271 -0.13 -24.12 -7.58
CA LEU A 271 0.71 -23.32 -6.68
C LEU A 271 2.21 -23.51 -6.96
N GLY A 272 2.55 -24.45 -7.85
CA GLY A 272 3.91 -24.91 -8.09
C GLY A 272 4.34 -26.02 -7.12
N GLY A 273 5.32 -26.83 -7.53
CA GLY A 273 5.83 -27.94 -6.73
C GLY A 273 4.86 -29.12 -6.58
N GLY A 274 3.89 -29.25 -7.51
CA GLY A 274 2.90 -30.34 -7.53
C GLY A 274 1.72 -30.16 -6.56
N ARG A 275 1.54 -28.96 -6.00
CA ARG A 275 0.40 -28.62 -5.15
C ARG A 275 -0.66 -27.87 -5.95
N HIS A 276 -1.89 -28.36 -5.94
CA HIS A 276 -3.03 -27.72 -6.59
C HIS A 276 -4.06 -27.27 -5.54
N LEU A 277 -4.60 -26.05 -5.69
CA LEU A 277 -5.77 -25.61 -4.96
C LEU A 277 -7.00 -25.72 -5.83
N THR A 278 -8.08 -26.24 -5.26
CA THR A 278 -9.41 -26.18 -5.88
C THR A 278 -9.98 -24.76 -5.79
N ALA A 279 -10.86 -24.38 -6.72
CA ALA A 279 -11.57 -23.10 -6.68
C ALA A 279 -12.25 -22.82 -5.32
N MET A 280 -12.79 -23.86 -4.66
CA MET A 280 -13.43 -23.75 -3.34
C MET A 280 -12.42 -23.42 -2.23
N GLN A 281 -11.24 -24.05 -2.24
CA GLN A 281 -10.17 -23.74 -1.30
C GLN A 281 -9.65 -22.32 -1.54
N PHE A 282 -9.43 -21.95 -2.80
CA PHE A 282 -8.97 -20.61 -3.16
C PHE A 282 -9.93 -19.52 -2.67
N LEU A 283 -11.23 -19.69 -2.90
CA LEU A 283 -12.26 -18.77 -2.40
C LEU A 283 -12.27 -18.66 -0.86
N ASN A 284 -12.07 -19.76 -0.13
CA ASN A 284 -11.98 -19.72 1.33
C ASN A 284 -10.82 -18.83 1.80
N HIS A 285 -9.70 -18.82 1.10
CA HIS A 285 -8.57 -17.96 1.45
C HIS A 285 -8.88 -16.47 1.24
N PHE A 286 -9.69 -16.11 0.24
CA PHE A 286 -10.17 -14.75 0.03
C PHE A 286 -11.40 -14.40 0.87
N LEU A 287 -11.55 -15.05 2.03
CA LEU A 287 -12.61 -14.78 3.01
C LEU A 287 -14.03 -14.99 2.43
N PHE A 288 -14.20 -15.97 1.55
CA PHE A 288 -15.51 -16.48 1.14
C PHE A 288 -15.78 -17.85 1.78
N PRO A 289 -16.47 -17.90 2.94
CA PRO A 289 -16.87 -19.16 3.56
C PRO A 289 -17.73 -20.03 2.62
N PRO A 290 -17.77 -21.36 2.80
CA PRO A 290 -18.50 -22.26 1.90
C PRO A 290 -19.97 -21.91 1.69
N ALA A 291 -20.63 -21.35 2.71
CA ALA A 291 -22.00 -20.86 2.61
C ALA A 291 -22.12 -19.68 1.64
N ARG A 292 -21.20 -18.71 1.71
CA ARG A 292 -21.16 -17.52 0.84
C ARG A 292 -20.78 -17.87 -0.61
N GLN A 293 -20.00 -18.93 -0.81
CA GLN A 293 -19.63 -19.39 -2.16
C GLN A 293 -20.84 -19.87 -2.99
N GLN A 294 -21.93 -20.26 -2.33
CA GLN A 294 -23.18 -20.71 -2.97
C GLN A 294 -24.17 -19.58 -3.23
N ASP A 295 -23.90 -18.38 -2.71
CA ASP A 295 -24.71 -17.20 -2.99
C ASP A 295 -24.54 -16.73 -4.43
N TYR A 296 -25.52 -15.98 -4.91
CA TYR A 296 -25.48 -15.31 -6.21
C TYR A 296 -24.67 -14.02 -6.14
N VAL A 297 -23.98 -13.67 -7.23
CA VAL A 297 -23.12 -12.48 -7.31
C VAL A 297 -23.90 -11.19 -7.01
N TYR A 298 -25.17 -11.07 -7.42
CA TYR A 298 -25.95 -9.86 -7.13
C TYR A 298 -26.12 -9.58 -5.63
N LYS A 299 -26.08 -10.62 -4.77
CA LYS A 299 -26.23 -10.50 -3.30
C LYS A 299 -24.96 -10.02 -2.60
N LEU A 300 -23.83 -10.02 -3.29
CA LEU A 300 -22.56 -9.60 -2.73
C LEU A 300 -22.53 -8.09 -2.52
N SER A 301 -21.94 -7.67 -1.39
CA SER A 301 -21.61 -6.26 -1.13
C SER A 301 -20.58 -5.74 -2.14
N GLY A 302 -20.41 -4.42 -2.24
CA GLY A 302 -19.40 -3.82 -3.12
C GLY A 302 -17.98 -4.36 -2.85
N GLY A 303 -17.58 -4.42 -1.58
CA GLY A 303 -16.28 -4.99 -1.18
C GLY A 303 -16.18 -6.50 -1.45
N GLU A 304 -17.27 -7.27 -1.28
CA GLU A 304 -17.31 -8.68 -1.68
C GLU A 304 -17.15 -8.85 -3.19
N ARG A 305 -17.81 -8.04 -4.01
CA ARG A 305 -17.64 -8.06 -5.48
C ARG A 305 -16.20 -7.72 -5.87
N ARG A 306 -15.58 -6.76 -5.17
CA ARG A 306 -14.18 -6.37 -5.37
C ARG A 306 -13.21 -7.50 -5.04
N ARG A 307 -13.44 -8.20 -3.93
CA ARG A 307 -12.70 -9.43 -3.56
C ARG A 307 -12.87 -10.53 -4.59
N LEU A 308 -14.09 -10.75 -5.08
CA LEU A 308 -14.34 -11.73 -6.13
C LEU A 308 -13.59 -11.39 -7.42
N GLN A 309 -13.58 -10.12 -7.83
CA GLN A 309 -12.80 -9.68 -9.00
C GLN A 309 -11.31 -9.98 -8.82
N LEU A 310 -10.75 -9.70 -7.64
CA LEU A 310 -9.36 -10.00 -7.33
C LEU A 310 -9.09 -11.51 -7.43
N CYS A 311 -10.00 -12.33 -6.91
CA CYS A 311 -9.92 -13.78 -7.05
C CYS A 311 -9.87 -14.21 -8.51
N LEU A 312 -10.74 -13.66 -9.36
CA LEU A 312 -10.83 -14.02 -10.77
C LEU A 312 -9.55 -13.69 -11.52
N VAL A 313 -8.95 -12.52 -11.26
CA VAL A 313 -7.67 -12.11 -11.87
C VAL A 313 -6.55 -13.06 -11.45
N LEU A 314 -6.46 -13.39 -10.15
CA LEU A 314 -5.38 -14.25 -9.64
C LEU A 314 -5.54 -15.72 -10.04
N MET A 315 -6.77 -16.20 -10.23
CA MET A 315 -7.07 -17.56 -10.70
C MET A 315 -6.58 -17.82 -12.13
N GLN A 316 -6.38 -16.78 -12.94
CA GLN A 316 -5.81 -16.90 -14.28
C GLN A 316 -4.31 -17.24 -14.26
N ALA A 317 -3.68 -17.26 -13.09
CA ALA A 317 -2.24 -17.42 -12.90
C ALA A 317 -1.42 -16.48 -13.82
N PRO A 318 -1.67 -15.16 -13.77
CA PRO A 318 -0.91 -14.21 -14.58
C PRO A 318 0.55 -14.17 -14.13
N ASN A 319 1.45 -13.81 -15.05
CA ASN A 319 2.85 -13.51 -14.73
C ASN A 319 3.17 -12.01 -14.78
N PHE A 320 2.21 -11.20 -15.24
CA PHE A 320 2.24 -9.75 -15.17
C PHE A 320 0.92 -9.25 -14.58
N LEU A 321 0.95 -8.68 -13.38
CA LEU A 321 -0.23 -8.22 -12.68
C LEU A 321 -0.31 -6.70 -12.71
N ILE A 322 -1.48 -6.17 -13.04
CA ILE A 322 -1.75 -4.73 -13.03
C ILE A 322 -2.90 -4.48 -12.08
N LEU A 323 -2.64 -3.69 -11.04
CA LEU A 323 -3.58 -3.34 -10.00
C LEU A 323 -3.87 -1.85 -10.06
N ASP A 324 -5.04 -1.48 -10.60
CA ASP A 324 -5.48 -0.09 -10.69
C ASP A 324 -6.37 0.25 -9.50
N GLU A 325 -5.83 1.03 -8.57
CA GLU A 325 -6.45 1.42 -7.31
C GLU A 325 -6.99 0.20 -6.53
N PRO A 326 -6.11 -0.77 -6.17
CA PRO A 326 -6.55 -2.00 -5.53
C PRO A 326 -7.08 -1.76 -4.12
N THR A 327 -6.61 -0.70 -3.47
CA THR A 327 -6.91 -0.42 -2.06
C THR A 327 -8.28 0.17 -1.84
N ASN A 328 -8.94 0.66 -2.90
CA ASN A 328 -10.27 1.21 -2.79
C ASN A 328 -11.30 0.08 -2.63
N ASP A 329 -12.18 0.24 -1.64
CA ASP A 329 -13.30 -0.67 -1.34
C ASP A 329 -12.88 -2.09 -0.91
N LEU A 330 -11.59 -2.29 -0.57
CA LEU A 330 -11.09 -3.50 0.09
C LEU A 330 -10.86 -3.27 1.58
N ASP A 331 -11.23 -4.26 2.37
CA ASP A 331 -11.00 -4.27 3.81
C ASP A 331 -9.53 -4.53 4.15
N ILE A 332 -9.11 -4.08 5.33
CA ILE A 332 -7.73 -4.21 5.83
C ILE A 332 -7.24 -5.66 5.78
N ALA A 333 -8.10 -6.64 6.08
CA ALA A 333 -7.75 -8.06 6.07
C ALA A 333 -7.45 -8.57 4.66
N THR A 334 -8.25 -8.18 3.66
CA THR A 334 -7.97 -8.52 2.26
C THR A 334 -6.73 -7.81 1.76
N LEU A 335 -6.50 -6.56 2.16
CA LEU A 335 -5.27 -5.84 1.80
C LEU A 335 -4.01 -6.54 2.34
N GLN A 336 -4.06 -7.04 3.58
CA GLN A 336 -2.97 -7.85 4.13
C GLN A 336 -2.73 -9.13 3.32
N LEU A 337 -3.80 -9.84 2.94
CA LEU A 337 -3.68 -11.03 2.09
C LEU A 337 -3.06 -10.70 0.73
N LEU A 338 -3.46 -9.58 0.12
CA LEU A 338 -2.91 -9.12 -1.15
C LEU A 338 -1.44 -8.71 -1.02
N GLU A 339 -1.05 -8.02 0.06
CA GLU A 339 0.34 -7.69 0.36
C GLU A 339 1.20 -8.96 0.48
N GLU A 340 0.75 -9.93 1.26
CA GLU A 340 1.46 -11.21 1.44
C GLU A 340 1.60 -11.97 0.11
N TYR A 341 0.53 -11.99 -0.69
CA TYR A 341 0.56 -12.59 -2.02
C TYR A 341 1.58 -11.89 -2.92
N LEU A 342 1.56 -10.56 -2.98
CA LEU A 342 2.44 -9.77 -3.85
C LEU A 342 3.89 -9.79 -3.38
N ALA A 343 4.15 -9.98 -2.09
CA ALA A 343 5.49 -10.16 -1.56
C ALA A 343 6.16 -11.40 -2.20
N ASP A 344 5.46 -12.54 -2.22
CA ASP A 344 5.96 -13.81 -2.75
C ASP A 344 5.76 -14.00 -4.27
N PHE A 345 5.01 -13.10 -4.92
CA PHE A 345 4.69 -13.18 -6.34
C PHE A 345 5.95 -13.07 -7.22
N ARG A 346 6.24 -14.15 -7.95
CA ARG A 346 7.38 -14.25 -8.88
C ARG A 346 7.03 -13.81 -10.30
N GLY A 347 6.41 -12.64 -10.42
CA GLY A 347 6.10 -12.01 -11.71
C GLY A 347 6.31 -10.52 -11.62
N CYS A 348 5.96 -9.80 -12.69
CA CYS A 348 6.02 -8.34 -12.68
C CYS A 348 4.70 -7.78 -12.16
N VAL A 349 4.75 -6.71 -11.38
CA VAL A 349 3.57 -6.07 -10.81
C VAL A 349 3.61 -4.59 -11.12
N ILE A 350 2.51 -4.05 -11.61
CA ILE A 350 2.24 -2.61 -11.64
C ILE A 350 1.13 -2.33 -10.64
N VAL A 351 1.39 -1.45 -9.69
CA VAL A 351 0.40 -0.96 -8.72
C VAL A 351 0.17 0.52 -8.96
N VAL A 352 -1.06 0.91 -9.26
CA VAL A 352 -1.52 2.29 -9.11
C VAL A 352 -2.26 2.37 -7.79
N SER A 353 -1.74 3.11 -6.82
CA SER A 353 -2.44 3.31 -5.57
C SER A 353 -2.08 4.64 -4.92
N HIS A 354 -3.04 5.19 -4.19
CA HIS A 354 -2.83 6.29 -3.26
C HIS A 354 -2.54 5.83 -1.82
N ASP A 355 -2.65 4.53 -1.54
CA ASP A 355 -2.33 3.95 -0.24
C ASP A 355 -0.81 3.86 -0.06
N ARG A 356 -0.30 4.76 0.77
CA ARG A 356 1.12 4.89 1.10
C ARG A 356 1.68 3.64 1.79
N TYR A 357 0.91 3.01 2.68
CA TYR A 357 1.34 1.81 3.40
C TYR A 357 1.47 0.62 2.45
N PHE A 358 0.51 0.46 1.56
CA PHE A 358 0.53 -0.60 0.55
C PHE A 358 1.72 -0.45 -0.40
N MET A 359 1.95 0.78 -0.89
CA MET A 359 3.07 1.08 -1.77
C MET A 359 4.41 0.81 -1.09
N ASP A 360 4.58 1.21 0.17
CA ASP A 360 5.84 1.00 0.90
C ASP A 360 6.21 -0.47 1.13
N ARG A 361 5.22 -1.37 1.14
CA ARG A 361 5.45 -2.81 1.33
C ARG A 361 5.65 -3.60 0.06
N VAL A 362 5.01 -3.18 -1.03
CA VAL A 362 4.94 -3.96 -2.26
C VAL A 362 5.92 -3.46 -3.32
N VAL A 363 6.17 -2.15 -3.36
CA VAL A 363 6.83 -1.50 -4.49
C VAL A 363 8.31 -1.29 -4.20
N ASP A 364 9.14 -1.63 -5.18
CA ASP A 364 10.59 -1.40 -5.17
C ASP A 364 10.99 -0.18 -6.03
N HIS A 365 10.14 0.21 -6.97
CA HIS A 365 10.40 1.25 -7.97
C HIS A 365 9.15 2.11 -8.21
N LEU A 366 9.31 3.44 -8.28
CA LEU A 366 8.20 4.38 -8.47
C LEU A 366 8.30 5.16 -9.79
N LEU A 367 7.18 5.18 -10.53
CA LEU A 367 6.93 6.12 -11.61
C LEU A 367 5.99 7.23 -11.14
N VAL A 368 6.50 8.45 -11.10
CA VAL A 368 5.75 9.61 -10.63
C VAL A 368 5.28 10.48 -11.78
N PHE A 369 3.98 10.46 -12.02
CA PHE A 369 3.30 11.24 -13.04
C PHE A 369 3.05 12.65 -12.53
N ARG A 370 3.85 13.61 -13.01
CA ARG A 370 3.69 15.04 -12.71
C ARG A 370 2.58 15.69 -13.55
N GLY A 371 2.15 15.02 -14.61
CA GLY A 371 1.25 15.56 -15.63
C GLY A 371 2.01 16.28 -16.74
N GLN A 372 1.28 16.72 -17.78
CA GLN A 372 1.84 17.39 -18.96
C GLN A 372 2.94 16.59 -19.68
N GLY A 373 2.86 15.26 -19.64
CA GLY A 373 3.83 14.38 -20.29
C GLY A 373 5.11 14.11 -19.51
N VAL A 374 5.26 14.65 -18.30
CA VAL A 374 6.44 14.42 -17.45
C VAL A 374 6.21 13.25 -16.51
N VAL A 375 7.02 12.21 -16.66
CA VAL A 375 7.10 11.06 -15.76
C VAL A 375 8.50 10.99 -15.18
N GLU A 376 8.60 11.03 -13.86
CA GLU A 376 9.86 10.87 -13.14
C GLU A 376 9.99 9.41 -12.71
N ASP A 377 11.20 8.87 -12.88
CA ASP A 377 11.61 7.57 -12.36
C ASP A 377 12.29 7.78 -11.01
N PHE A 378 11.87 7.03 -10.00
CA PHE A 378 12.51 7.00 -8.69
C PHE A 378 12.73 5.55 -8.21
N PRO A 379 13.99 5.11 -8.01
CA PRO A 379 14.28 3.83 -7.40
C PRO A 379 14.05 3.91 -5.88
N GLY A 380 13.07 3.18 -5.36
CA GLY A 380 12.72 3.16 -3.95
C GLY A 380 11.22 3.20 -3.69
N ASN A 381 10.87 3.21 -2.41
CA ASN A 381 9.48 3.21 -1.95
C ASN A 381 8.90 4.62 -1.79
N TYR A 382 7.61 4.72 -1.42
CA TYR A 382 6.90 5.99 -1.35
C TYR A 382 7.44 6.90 -0.24
N SER A 383 7.76 6.33 0.92
CA SER A 383 8.35 7.09 2.04
C SER A 383 9.69 7.71 1.66
N GLN A 384 10.58 6.95 1.00
CA GLN A 384 11.85 7.46 0.48
C GLN A 384 11.66 8.58 -0.55
N TYR A 385 10.70 8.40 -1.47
CA TYR A 385 10.37 9.43 -2.46
C TYR A 385 9.91 10.73 -1.78
N ARG A 386 9.07 10.61 -0.75
CA ARG A 386 8.58 11.77 0.01
C ARG A 386 9.72 12.52 0.70
N GLU A 387 10.62 11.81 1.38
CA GLU A 387 11.78 12.42 2.05
C GLU A 387 12.69 13.14 1.04
N PHE A 388 12.98 12.49 -0.09
CA PHE A 388 13.73 13.09 -1.19
C PHE A 388 13.07 14.37 -1.71
N ARG A 389 11.75 14.38 -1.85
CA ARG A 389 10.99 15.56 -2.32
C ARG A 389 11.00 16.69 -1.31
N GLU A 390 10.85 16.39 -0.02
CA GLU A 390 10.95 17.39 1.04
C GLU A 390 12.35 18.01 1.13
N LEU A 391 13.41 17.23 0.89
CA LEU A 391 14.79 17.74 0.83
C LEU A 391 15.00 18.63 -0.40
N LYS A 392 14.57 18.18 -1.59
CA LYS A 392 14.65 18.99 -2.82
C LYS A 392 13.90 20.31 -2.70
N GLU A 393 12.69 20.31 -2.15
CA GLU A 393 11.93 21.55 -1.97
C GLU A 393 12.64 22.52 -1.01
N LYS A 394 13.26 22.01 0.07
CA LYS A 394 14.06 22.85 0.98
C LYS A 394 15.31 23.41 0.30
N GLU A 395 15.97 22.61 -0.52
CA GLU A 395 17.12 23.05 -1.33
C GLU A 395 16.72 24.09 -2.36
N GLU A 396 15.64 23.89 -3.10
CA GLU A 396 15.12 24.84 -4.08
C GLU A 396 14.71 26.17 -3.43
N VAL A 397 14.05 26.13 -2.27
CA VAL A 397 13.70 27.34 -1.50
C VAL A 397 14.96 28.04 -0.99
N ARG A 398 15.98 27.28 -0.56
CA ARG A 398 17.27 27.83 -0.14
C ARG A 398 18.00 28.48 -1.31
N GLU A 399 18.09 27.81 -2.45
CA GLU A 399 18.67 28.35 -3.68
C GLU A 399 17.92 29.58 -4.19
N GLN A 400 16.58 29.59 -4.13
CA GLN A 400 15.79 30.76 -4.52
C GLN A 400 16.00 31.93 -3.55
N ARG A 401 16.16 31.68 -2.25
CA ARG A 401 16.55 32.71 -1.27
C ARG A 401 17.96 33.22 -1.52
N ASP A 402 18.89 32.34 -1.86
CA ASP A 402 20.27 32.71 -2.18
C ASP A 402 20.35 33.48 -3.51
N ARG A 403 19.54 33.14 -4.51
CA ARG A 403 19.40 33.89 -5.77
C ARG A 403 18.72 35.25 -5.58
N ASN A 404 17.66 35.33 -4.78
CA ASN A 404 16.96 36.59 -4.50
C ASN A 404 17.82 37.54 -3.66
N SER A 405 18.56 37.03 -2.67
CA SER A 405 19.52 37.84 -1.90
C SER A 405 20.73 38.29 -2.73
N ALA A 406 21.17 37.48 -3.70
CA ALA A 406 22.17 37.90 -4.70
C ALA A 406 21.63 38.94 -5.70
N ALA A 407 20.32 38.91 -6.01
CA ALA A 407 19.67 39.86 -6.91
C ALA A 407 19.37 41.21 -6.24
N GLU A 408 18.97 41.23 -4.96
CA GLU A 408 18.74 42.46 -4.18
C GLU A 408 20.04 43.15 -3.73
N GLY A 409 21.20 42.50 -3.88
CA GLY A 409 22.53 43.02 -3.52
C GLY A 409 23.20 43.95 -4.54
N ARG A 410 22.62 44.20 -5.73
CA ARG A 410 23.21 45.10 -6.74
C ARG A 410 22.64 46.52 -6.65
N LYS A 411 23.00 47.25 -5.60
CA LYS A 411 23.14 48.72 -5.73
C LYS A 411 24.48 49.01 -6.42
N PRO A 412 24.58 50.02 -7.31
CA PRO A 412 25.85 50.37 -7.93
C PRO A 412 26.79 50.86 -6.84
N VAL A 413 27.76 50.03 -6.47
CA VAL A 413 28.83 50.42 -5.56
C VAL A 413 29.74 51.35 -6.34
N LEU A 414 29.73 52.63 -5.97
CA LEU A 414 30.79 53.56 -6.33
C LEU A 414 32.13 52.93 -5.96
N GLU A 415 33.08 53.03 -6.89
CA GLU A 415 34.49 52.70 -6.67
C GLU A 415 34.98 53.25 -5.33
N GLY A 416 35.48 52.36 -4.46
CA GLY A 416 36.15 52.75 -3.23
C GLY A 416 35.74 51.96 -1.99
N SER A 417 36.15 50.69 -1.90
CA SER A 417 36.89 50.20 -0.72
C SER A 417 37.13 48.70 -0.84
N ASP A 418 38.33 48.37 -1.27
CA ASP A 418 38.93 47.06 -1.06
C ASP A 418 39.16 46.87 0.45
N ARG A 419 38.15 46.37 1.15
CA ARG A 419 38.32 45.86 2.51
C ARG A 419 37.92 44.39 2.51
N LYS A 420 38.89 43.54 2.15
CA LYS A 420 38.93 42.13 2.58
C LYS A 420 38.52 42.10 4.05
N ARG A 421 37.35 41.51 4.34
CA ARG A 421 36.92 41.21 5.71
C ARG A 421 38.05 40.40 6.36
N LYS A 422 38.76 41.02 7.31
CA LYS A 422 39.74 40.31 8.13
C LYS A 422 38.95 39.33 8.99
N LEU A 423 39.18 38.03 8.76
CA LEU A 423 38.69 36.95 9.64
C LEU A 423 38.95 37.34 11.09
N THR A 424 37.93 37.21 11.92
CA THR A 424 38.09 37.44 13.36
C THR A 424 39.06 36.41 13.94
N PHE A 425 39.73 36.74 15.05
CA PHE A 425 40.78 35.88 15.63
C PHE A 425 40.29 34.44 15.88
N LYS A 426 39.02 34.27 16.26
CA LYS A 426 38.39 32.96 16.44
C LYS A 426 38.21 32.20 15.13
N GLU A 427 37.71 32.86 14.08
CA GLU A 427 37.55 32.24 12.76
C GLU A 427 38.89 31.84 12.13
N LYS A 428 39.96 32.61 12.40
CA LYS A 428 41.32 32.27 11.96
C LYS A 428 41.85 31.02 12.65
N GLN A 429 41.58 30.88 13.95
CA GLN A 429 42.00 29.74 14.75
C GLN A 429 41.21 28.48 14.40
N GLU A 430 39.91 28.60 14.13
CA GLU A 430 39.08 27.50 13.60
C GLU A 430 39.53 27.08 12.21
N TYR A 431 39.86 28.03 11.33
CA TYR A 431 40.34 27.72 9.98
C TYR A 431 41.68 26.98 10.00
N GLU A 432 42.62 27.38 10.88
CA GLU A 432 43.88 26.66 11.08
C GLU A 432 43.67 25.28 11.73
N ALA A 433 42.70 25.14 12.64
CA ALA A 433 42.36 23.84 13.24
C ALA A 433 41.75 22.89 12.19
N LEU A 434 40.76 23.36 11.43
CA LEU A 434 40.13 22.60 10.34
C LEU A 434 41.15 22.18 9.28
N GLY A 435 42.13 23.03 8.95
CA GLY A 435 43.20 22.67 8.03
C GLY A 435 44.04 21.49 8.52
N ARG A 436 44.39 21.46 9.81
CA ARG A 436 45.13 20.35 10.42
C ARG A 436 44.28 19.08 10.52
N ASP A 437 43.00 19.22 10.83
CA ASP A 437 42.07 18.09 10.93
C ASP A 437 41.87 17.43 9.56
N ILE A 438 41.78 18.23 8.48
CA ILE A 438 41.69 17.70 7.11
C ILE A 438 42.97 16.95 6.73
N GLU A 439 44.16 17.51 7.00
CA GLU A 439 45.43 16.82 6.73
C GLU A 439 45.55 15.52 7.53
N ALA A 440 45.11 15.50 8.79
CA ALA A 440 45.11 14.30 9.63
C ALA A 440 44.15 13.23 9.09
N LEU A 441 42.93 13.61 8.72
CA LEU A 441 41.93 12.69 8.16
C LEU A 441 42.32 12.16 6.77
N GLU A 442 42.99 12.98 5.95
CA GLU A 442 43.52 12.52 4.66
C GLU A 442 44.67 11.53 4.85
N ALA A 443 45.55 11.74 5.83
CA ALA A 443 46.61 10.80 6.18
C ALA A 443 46.05 9.47 6.74
N GLU A 444 45.05 9.54 7.61
CA GLU A 444 44.38 8.34 8.16
C GLU A 444 43.66 7.56 7.06
N LYS A 445 42.96 8.26 6.16
CA LYS A 445 42.32 7.64 4.99
C LYS A 445 43.34 6.96 4.09
N ALA A 446 44.49 7.58 3.84
CA ALA A 446 45.56 6.99 3.04
C ALA A 446 46.14 5.73 3.70
N GLN A 447 46.38 5.76 5.02
CA GLN A 447 46.85 4.60 5.78
C GLN A 447 45.84 3.45 5.78
N LEU A 448 44.56 3.72 6.00
CA LEU A 448 43.51 2.70 5.95
C LEU A 448 43.39 2.10 4.55
N HIS A 449 43.52 2.93 3.50
CA HIS A 449 43.47 2.47 2.12
C HIS A 449 44.69 1.60 1.76
N GLU A 450 45.88 1.92 2.26
CA GLU A 450 47.09 1.12 2.06
C GLU A 450 47.03 -0.20 2.87
N ALA A 451 46.51 -0.15 4.10
CA ALA A 451 46.28 -1.33 4.93
C ALA A 451 45.27 -2.29 4.28
N LEU A 452 44.15 -1.78 3.74
CA LEU A 452 43.18 -2.56 2.99
C LEU A 452 43.75 -3.14 1.69
N ALA A 453 44.65 -2.41 1.01
CA ALA A 453 45.27 -2.87 -0.24
C ALA A 453 46.39 -3.91 -0.04
N SER A 454 47.08 -3.89 1.11
CA SER A 454 48.20 -4.79 1.42
C SER A 454 47.79 -6.22 1.80
N GLY A 455 46.50 -6.47 2.06
CA GLY A 455 45.96 -7.81 2.30
C GLY A 455 46.41 -8.49 3.60
N GLN A 456 46.96 -7.73 4.56
CA GLN A 456 47.47 -8.25 5.84
C GLN A 456 46.47 -8.13 7.01
N LEU A 457 45.33 -7.46 6.80
CA LEU A 457 44.30 -7.28 7.84
C LEU A 457 43.42 -8.52 8.00
N SER A 458 43.16 -8.89 9.24
CA SER A 458 42.25 -9.99 9.57
C SER A 458 40.79 -9.58 9.31
N VAL A 459 39.92 -10.56 9.06
CA VAL A 459 38.49 -10.31 8.74
C VAL A 459 37.77 -9.54 9.86
N GLU A 460 38.19 -9.71 11.11
CA GLU A 460 37.62 -9.02 12.27
C GLU A 460 37.96 -7.51 12.29
N GLU A 461 39.16 -7.14 11.85
CA GLU A 461 39.61 -5.74 11.78
C GLU A 461 38.96 -4.98 10.62
N ILE A 462 38.67 -5.66 9.50
CA ILE A 462 37.96 -5.08 8.34
C ILE A 462 36.52 -4.70 8.71
N THR A 463 35.86 -5.49 9.57
CA THR A 463 34.50 -5.20 10.07
C THR A 463 34.45 -4.08 11.12
N ALA A 464 35.56 -3.74 11.78
CA ALA A 464 35.60 -2.64 12.74
C ALA A 464 35.83 -1.27 12.06
N HIS A 465 36.40 -1.27 10.85
CA HIS A 465 36.71 -0.07 10.06
C HIS A 465 35.75 0.20 8.89
N SER A 466 34.72 -0.65 8.69
CA SER A 466 33.58 -0.42 7.77
C SER A 466 32.41 0.18 8.52
#